data_AF-A0A6P0CGJ1-F1
#
_entry.id   AF-A0A6P0CGJ1-F1
#
_cell.length_a   1.000
_cell.length_b   1.000
_cell.length_c   1.000
_cell.angle_alpha   90.00
_cell.angle_beta   90.00
_cell.angle_gamma   90.00
#
_symmetry.space_group_name_H-M   'P 1'
#
loop_
_entity.id
_entity.type
_entity.pdbx_description
1 polymer ?
#
loop_
_entity_poly.entity_id
_entity_poly.type
_entity_poly.pdbx_seq_one_letter_code
_entity_poly.pdbx_strand_id
1 'polypeptide(L)'
;MTLNFVIIVLAYVLCHGLTDLIIAPIQRIFLPETTIFAALIYLPHGVRVLATWAYGWKAVPPLLAGTLLSVGLFSSDQEVSFLSPQLLEGVFLGSVSALLAFECARLAGHNLYAGQGRKLSWRGMIVVGALSSVINSIGQTFIYAGLIGLEDLGEVLIVYAIGDLFGVILGMVALMFVFRWVRLFSST
;
A
#
# COMPACT_ATOMS: atom_id res chain seq x y z
N MET A 1 21.99 3.16 3.46
CA MET A 1 20.84 2.21 3.44
C MET A 1 19.86 2.48 4.57
N THR A 2 20.35 2.84 5.76
CA THR A 2 19.56 3.10 6.99
C THR A 2 18.57 4.26 6.88
N LEU A 3 18.93 5.41 6.28
CA LEU A 3 18.01 6.56 6.20
C LEU A 3 16.76 6.26 5.35
N ASN A 4 16.93 5.68 4.16
CA ASN A 4 15.81 5.30 3.30
C ASN A 4 14.90 4.26 3.96
N PHE A 5 15.48 3.34 4.72
CA PHE A 5 14.71 2.36 5.50
C PHE A 5 13.79 3.07 6.49
N VAL A 6 14.34 3.98 7.31
CA VAL A 6 13.56 4.74 8.30
C VAL A 6 12.48 5.59 7.62
N ILE A 7 12.80 6.25 6.51
CA ILE A 7 11.83 7.06 5.77
C ILE A 7 10.65 6.21 5.27
N ILE A 8 10.91 5.03 4.70
CA ILE A 8 9.83 4.15 4.21
C ILE A 8 8.97 3.68 5.37
N VAL A 9 9.58 3.28 6.49
CA VAL A 9 8.86 2.86 7.71
C VAL A 9 7.96 3.98 8.21
N LEU A 10 8.50 5.19 8.42
CA LEU A 10 7.74 6.33 8.93
C LEU A 10 6.64 6.78 7.96
N ALA A 11 6.92 6.81 6.66
CA ALA A 11 5.93 7.15 5.65
C ALA A 11 4.77 6.15 5.64
N TYR A 12 5.08 4.85 5.76
CA TYR A 12 4.07 3.81 5.85
C TYR A 12 3.22 3.96 7.10
N VAL A 13 3.84 4.07 8.28
CA VAL A 13 3.15 4.24 9.57
C VAL A 13 2.26 5.48 9.56
N LEU A 14 2.76 6.61 9.05
CA LEU A 14 1.97 7.84 8.92
C LEU A 14 0.76 7.65 8.00
N CYS A 15 0.96 7.07 6.81
CA CYS A 15 -0.13 6.84 5.87
C CYS A 15 -1.17 5.86 6.42
N HIS A 16 -0.73 4.85 7.16
CA HIS A 16 -1.61 3.89 7.81
C HIS A 16 -2.42 4.55 8.91
N GLY A 17 -1.77 5.28 9.82
CA GLY A 17 -2.44 6.02 10.89
C GLY A 17 -3.41 7.08 10.35
N LEU A 18 -3.07 7.81 9.28
CA LEU A 18 -4.00 8.74 8.64
C LEU A 18 -5.23 8.02 8.06
N THR A 19 -5.00 6.84 7.48
CA THR A 19 -6.11 6.05 6.92
C THR A 19 -7.03 5.55 8.03
N ASP A 20 -6.46 5.03 9.12
CA ASP A 20 -7.20 4.41 10.21
C ASP A 20 -7.88 5.42 11.14
N LEU A 21 -7.21 6.53 11.45
CA LEU A 21 -7.71 7.52 12.42
C LEU A 21 -8.54 8.64 11.80
N ILE A 22 -8.44 8.87 10.49
CA ILE A 22 -9.11 9.98 9.81
C ILE A 22 -10.00 9.47 8.68
N ILE A 23 -9.43 8.76 7.71
CA ILE A 23 -10.17 8.37 6.50
C ILE A 23 -11.27 7.37 6.82
N ALA A 24 -10.96 6.29 7.53
CA ALA A 24 -11.92 5.24 7.85
C ALA A 24 -13.08 5.75 8.75
N PRO A 25 -12.85 6.55 9.83
CA PRO A 25 -13.94 7.10 10.63
C PRO A 25 -14.84 8.05 9.83
N ILE A 26 -14.25 8.91 8.99
CA ILE A 26 -15.04 9.81 8.12
C ILE A 26 -15.88 9.00 7.13
N GLN A 27 -15.29 7.98 6.49
CA GLN A 27 -16.02 7.13 5.55
C GLN A 27 -17.17 6.37 6.24
N ARG A 28 -16.99 5.91 7.49
CA ARG A 28 -18.04 5.22 8.26
C ARG A 28 -19.27 6.08 8.49
N ILE A 29 -19.10 7.40 8.59
CA ILE A 29 -20.21 8.36 8.76
C ILE A 29 -21.07 8.44 7.49
N PHE A 30 -20.45 8.40 6.31
CA PHE A 30 -21.15 8.64 5.04
C PHE A 30 -21.52 7.36 4.28
N LEU A 31 -20.74 6.27 4.44
CA LEU A 31 -20.85 5.02 3.69
C LEU A 31 -20.57 3.79 4.60
N PRO A 32 -21.36 3.59 5.66
CA PRO A 32 -21.10 2.59 6.71
C PRO A 32 -20.99 1.16 6.16
N GLU A 33 -21.81 0.78 5.18
CA GLU A 33 -21.81 -0.56 4.59
C GLU A 33 -20.50 -0.87 3.83
N THR A 34 -19.90 0.12 3.16
CA THR A 34 -18.65 -0.08 2.41
C THR A 34 -17.41 -0.15 3.30
N THR A 35 -17.46 0.47 4.48
CA THR A 35 -16.32 0.51 5.41
C THR A 35 -16.06 -0.79 6.14
N ILE A 36 -16.98 -1.75 6.05
CA ILE A 36 -16.80 -3.10 6.60
C ILE A 36 -15.68 -3.82 5.84
N PHE A 37 -15.56 -3.57 4.52
CA PHE A 37 -14.66 -4.31 3.65
C PHE A 37 -13.36 -3.56 3.36
N ALA A 38 -13.39 -2.24 3.10
CA ALA A 38 -12.17 -1.47 2.82
C ALA A 38 -12.36 0.06 2.91
N ALA A 39 -11.23 0.76 3.05
CA ALA A 39 -11.17 2.22 2.93
C ALA A 39 -11.10 2.62 1.44
N LEU A 40 -11.96 3.55 1.02
CA LEU A 40 -11.99 4.15 -0.33
C LEU A 40 -10.76 4.99 -0.65
N ILE A 41 -9.94 5.31 0.34
CA ILE A 41 -8.63 5.92 0.15
C ILE A 41 -7.65 5.19 1.06
N TYR A 42 -6.93 4.21 0.50
CA TYR A 42 -5.95 3.44 1.24
C TYR A 42 -4.52 3.93 0.94
N LEU A 43 -4.08 4.94 1.67
CA LEU A 43 -2.77 5.59 1.47
C LEU A 43 -1.55 4.65 1.61
N PRO A 44 -1.53 3.62 2.49
CA PRO A 44 -0.38 2.72 2.62
C PRO A 44 -0.03 2.01 1.32
N HIS A 45 -1.01 1.73 0.46
CA HIS A 45 -0.75 1.11 -0.85
C HIS A 45 0.10 2.00 -1.75
N GLY A 46 -0.17 3.31 -1.76
CA GLY A 46 0.66 4.27 -2.48
C GLY A 46 2.13 4.22 -2.02
N VAL A 47 2.37 4.08 -0.71
CA VAL A 47 3.73 3.91 -0.16
C VAL A 47 4.37 2.62 -0.65
N ARG A 48 3.65 1.49 -0.64
CA ARG A 48 4.16 0.19 -1.14
C ARG A 48 4.60 0.28 -2.59
N VAL A 49 3.76 0.86 -3.45
CA VAL A 49 4.03 0.99 -4.89
C VAL A 49 5.20 1.94 -5.14
N LEU A 50 5.23 3.10 -4.51
CA LEU A 50 6.28 4.11 -4.73
C LEU A 50 7.63 3.71 -4.11
N ALA A 51 7.64 3.08 -2.94
CA ALA A 51 8.85 2.56 -2.34
C ALA A 51 9.44 1.43 -3.20
N THR A 52 8.60 0.51 -3.66
CA THR A 52 9.01 -0.57 -4.57
C THR A 52 9.49 -0.02 -5.91
N TRP A 53 8.82 0.98 -6.47
CA TRP A 53 9.28 1.68 -7.67
C TRP A 53 10.70 2.23 -7.48
N ALA A 54 10.96 2.89 -6.35
CA ALA A 54 12.21 3.58 -6.07
C ALA A 54 13.38 2.66 -5.68
N TYR A 55 13.10 1.53 -5.01
CA TYR A 55 14.13 0.69 -4.37
C TYR A 55 14.03 -0.80 -4.72
N GLY A 56 13.03 -1.22 -5.49
CA GLY A 56 12.78 -2.62 -5.84
C GLY A 56 12.59 -3.49 -4.61
N TRP A 57 13.18 -4.69 -4.63
CA TRP A 57 13.12 -5.64 -3.51
C TRP A 57 13.63 -5.09 -2.18
N LYS A 58 14.52 -4.08 -2.20
CA LYS A 58 15.06 -3.46 -0.98
C LYS A 58 13.99 -2.67 -0.20
N ALA A 59 12.83 -2.38 -0.80
CA ALA A 59 11.69 -1.80 -0.13
C ALA A 59 10.94 -2.80 0.77
N VAL A 60 11.07 -4.11 0.55
CA VAL A 60 10.29 -5.11 1.29
C VAL A 60 10.61 -5.11 2.79
N PRO A 61 11.88 -5.16 3.25
CA PRO A 61 12.16 -5.14 4.69
C PRO A 61 11.60 -3.92 5.44
N PRO A 62 11.75 -2.66 4.96
CA PRO A 62 11.14 -1.52 5.65
C PRO A 62 9.61 -1.50 5.53
N LEU A 63 9.00 -1.99 4.44
CA LEU A 63 7.54 -2.11 4.33
C LEU A 63 6.98 -3.13 5.34
N LEU A 64 7.68 -4.26 5.53
CA LEU A 64 7.33 -5.25 6.56
C LEU A 64 7.40 -4.61 7.96
N ALA A 65 8.51 -3.94 8.28
CA ALA A 65 8.67 -3.28 9.56
C ALA A 65 7.62 -2.19 9.79
N GLY A 66 7.36 -1.34 8.80
CA GLY A 66 6.32 -0.31 8.86
C GLY A 66 4.93 -0.89 9.04
N THR A 67 4.62 -2.00 8.37
CA THR A 67 3.32 -2.68 8.51
C THR A 67 3.15 -3.26 9.91
N LEU A 68 4.14 -4.00 10.42
CA LEU A 68 4.11 -4.56 11.78
C LEU A 68 3.98 -3.48 12.85
N LEU A 69 4.73 -2.37 12.71
CA LEU A 69 4.59 -1.23 13.61
C LEU A 69 3.22 -0.58 13.52
N SER A 70 2.64 -0.49 12.33
CA SER A 70 1.29 0.09 12.16
C SER A 70 0.22 -0.76 12.83
N VAL A 71 0.27 -2.08 12.65
CA VAL A 71 -0.59 -3.01 13.39
C VAL A 71 -0.40 -2.79 14.89
N GLY A 72 0.88 -2.70 15.33
CA GLY A 72 1.30 -2.38 16.70
C GLY A 72 0.65 -1.16 17.34
N LEU A 73 0.48 -0.10 16.55
CA LEU A 73 0.10 1.22 17.03
C LEU A 73 -1.38 1.54 16.85
N PHE A 74 -2.04 0.93 15.86
CA PHE A 74 -3.38 1.34 15.43
C PHE A 74 -4.43 0.22 15.51
N SER A 75 -4.02 -1.05 15.61
CA SER A 75 -4.99 -2.16 15.79
C SER A 75 -5.37 -2.33 17.26
N SER A 76 -6.64 -2.58 17.54
CA SER A 76 -7.11 -2.80 18.91
C SER A 76 -6.83 -4.23 19.41
N ASP A 77 -6.64 -4.39 20.72
CA ASP A 77 -6.35 -5.69 21.36
C ASP A 77 -7.46 -6.74 21.16
N GLN A 78 -8.68 -6.32 20.84
CA GLN A 78 -9.82 -7.20 20.55
C GLN A 78 -9.82 -7.72 19.11
N GLU A 79 -9.15 -7.02 18.18
CA GLU A 79 -9.16 -7.33 16.75
C GLU A 79 -7.98 -8.21 16.33
N VAL A 80 -6.93 -8.33 17.15
CA VAL A 80 -5.65 -8.91 16.71
C VAL A 80 -4.97 -9.73 17.80
N SER A 81 -4.94 -11.07 17.62
CA SER A 81 -3.81 -11.84 18.13
C SER A 81 -2.62 -11.53 17.23
N PHE A 82 -1.71 -10.67 17.71
CA PHE A 82 -0.53 -10.17 16.97
C PHE A 82 0.34 -11.26 16.35
N LEU A 83 0.22 -12.49 16.84
CA LEU A 83 0.97 -13.66 16.41
C LEU A 83 0.10 -14.71 15.72
N SER A 84 -1.13 -14.37 15.33
CA SER A 84 -1.93 -15.25 14.50
C SER A 84 -1.21 -15.48 13.16
N PRO A 85 -1.12 -16.74 12.68
CA PRO A 85 -0.46 -17.05 11.41
C PRO A 85 -1.03 -16.24 10.24
N GLN A 86 -2.36 -16.06 10.21
CA GLN A 86 -3.06 -15.35 9.14
C GLN A 86 -2.65 -13.87 9.07
N LEU A 87 -2.49 -13.20 10.21
CA LEU A 87 -2.03 -11.82 10.24
C LEU A 87 -0.59 -11.69 9.73
N LEU A 88 0.31 -12.58 10.15
CA LEU A 88 1.70 -12.57 9.68
C LEU A 88 1.79 -12.84 8.17
N GLU A 89 1.00 -13.79 7.66
CA GLU A 89 0.87 -14.06 6.22
C GLU A 89 0.32 -12.84 5.46
N GLY A 90 -0.72 -12.20 6.00
CA GLY A 90 -1.33 -11.00 5.40
C GLY A 90 -0.37 -9.80 5.37
N VAL A 91 0.38 -9.57 6.45
CA VAL A 91 1.42 -8.53 6.54
C VAL A 91 2.53 -8.80 5.53
N PHE A 92 2.97 -10.05 5.42
CA PHE A 92 3.99 -10.44 4.47
C PHE A 92 3.54 -10.24 3.03
N LEU A 93 2.36 -10.77 2.68
CA LEU A 93 1.76 -10.62 1.36
C LEU A 93 1.59 -9.14 1.01
N GLY A 94 1.04 -8.33 1.92
CA GLY A 94 0.85 -6.90 1.70
C GLY A 94 2.16 -6.20 1.36
N SER A 95 3.25 -6.54 2.05
CA SER A 95 4.58 -5.94 1.84
C SER A 95 5.27 -6.38 0.55
N VAL A 96 4.90 -7.53 0.00
CA VAL A 96 5.51 -8.12 -1.21
C VAL A 96 4.63 -7.94 -2.46
N SER A 97 3.34 -7.67 -2.31
CA SER A 97 2.36 -7.54 -3.41
C SER A 97 2.81 -6.57 -4.50
N ALA A 98 3.32 -5.40 -4.13
CA ALA A 98 3.84 -4.42 -5.09
C ALA A 98 5.06 -4.97 -5.84
N LEU A 99 5.99 -5.64 -5.15
CA LEU A 99 7.15 -6.25 -5.79
C LEU A 99 6.73 -7.29 -6.82
N LEU A 100 5.75 -8.13 -6.50
CA LEU A 100 5.21 -9.12 -7.44
C LEU A 100 4.61 -8.43 -8.68
N ALA A 101 3.84 -7.36 -8.50
CA ALA A 101 3.29 -6.61 -9.62
C ALA A 101 4.37 -6.01 -10.53
N PHE A 102 5.44 -5.47 -9.95
CA PHE A 102 6.58 -4.95 -10.71
C PHE A 102 7.34 -6.06 -11.46
N GLU A 103 7.58 -7.21 -10.82
CA GLU A 103 8.24 -8.34 -11.49
C GLU A 103 7.34 -8.94 -12.60
N CYS A 104 6.02 -9.03 -12.40
CA CYS A 104 5.08 -9.42 -13.45
C CYS A 104 5.15 -8.47 -14.66
N ALA A 105 5.13 -7.16 -14.44
CA ALA A 105 5.27 -6.18 -15.51
C ALA A 105 6.63 -6.31 -16.24
N ARG A 106 7.70 -6.55 -15.47
CA ARG A 106 9.04 -6.76 -16.02
C ARG A 106 9.12 -8.04 -16.86
N LEU A 107 8.52 -9.14 -16.41
CA LEU A 107 8.43 -10.39 -17.16
C LEU A 107 7.61 -10.24 -18.44
N ALA A 108 6.61 -9.36 -18.44
CA ALA A 108 5.85 -8.96 -19.63
C ALA A 108 6.61 -7.98 -20.56
N GLY A 109 7.90 -7.70 -20.29
CA GLY A 109 8.75 -6.82 -21.10
C GLY A 109 8.72 -5.34 -20.71
N HIS A 110 7.98 -4.96 -19.66
CA HIS A 110 7.86 -3.59 -19.20
C HIS A 110 8.62 -3.37 -17.89
N ASN A 111 9.89 -2.93 -17.98
CA ASN A 111 10.65 -2.55 -16.79
C ASN A 111 10.19 -1.18 -16.27
N LEU A 112 9.35 -1.18 -15.24
CA LEU A 112 8.73 0.02 -14.65
C LEU A 112 9.45 0.54 -13.41
N TYR A 113 10.54 -0.09 -12.95
CA TYR A 113 11.34 0.39 -11.83
C TYR A 113 11.98 1.76 -12.12
N ALA A 114 12.37 2.47 -11.07
CA ALA A 114 13.11 3.72 -11.19
C ALA A 114 14.46 3.47 -11.89
N GLY A 115 14.55 3.84 -13.18
CA GLY A 115 15.81 3.84 -13.93
C GLY A 115 16.76 4.97 -13.49
N GLN A 116 17.91 5.09 -14.18
CA GLN A 116 18.96 6.09 -13.84
C GLN A 116 18.44 7.53 -13.80
N GLY A 117 17.45 7.87 -14.62
CA GLY A 117 16.82 9.21 -14.62
C GLY A 117 15.68 9.39 -13.62
N ARG A 118 15.31 8.35 -12.85
CA ARG A 118 14.18 8.31 -11.89
C ARG A 118 12.89 8.96 -12.42
N LYS A 119 12.65 8.84 -13.73
CA LYS A 119 11.44 9.39 -14.37
C LYS A 119 10.26 8.49 -14.03
N LEU A 120 9.30 9.04 -13.31
CA LEU A 120 8.08 8.34 -12.93
C LEU A 120 7.09 8.34 -14.11
N SER A 121 6.74 7.16 -14.61
CA SER A 121 5.67 7.00 -15.58
C SER A 121 4.34 6.89 -14.83
N TRP A 122 3.54 7.97 -14.80
CA TRP A 122 2.28 7.97 -14.06
C TRP A 122 1.32 6.86 -14.55
N ARG A 123 1.28 6.59 -15.86
CA ARG A 123 0.50 5.48 -16.45
C ARG A 123 1.02 4.13 -15.95
N GLY A 124 2.34 3.94 -15.94
CA GLY A 124 2.96 2.72 -15.43
C GLY A 124 2.66 2.50 -13.94
N MET A 125 2.67 3.57 -13.14
CA MET A 125 2.37 3.51 -11.70
C MET A 125 0.92 3.16 -11.42
N ILE A 126 -0.03 3.68 -12.21
CA ILE A 126 -1.43 3.27 -12.11
C ILE A 126 -1.59 1.79 -12.45
N VAL A 127 -0.94 1.31 -13.53
CA VAL A 127 -1.02 -0.09 -13.95
C VAL A 127 -0.43 -1.04 -12.90
N VAL A 128 0.79 -0.80 -12.42
CA VAL A 128 1.40 -1.65 -11.37
C VAL A 128 0.68 -1.50 -10.03
N GLY A 129 0.13 -0.31 -9.73
CA GLY A 129 -0.70 -0.10 -8.55
C GLY A 129 -1.99 -0.93 -8.58
N ALA A 130 -2.68 -0.95 -9.73
CA ALA A 130 -3.86 -1.77 -9.95
C ALA A 130 -3.52 -3.27 -9.88
N LEU A 131 -2.45 -3.69 -10.55
CA LEU A 131 -2.00 -5.09 -10.51
C LEU A 131 -1.61 -5.53 -9.09
N SER A 132 -0.91 -4.67 -8.35
CA SER A 132 -0.55 -4.94 -6.95
C SER A 132 -1.77 -5.02 -6.06
N SER A 133 -2.81 -4.22 -6.32
CA SER A 133 -4.07 -4.27 -5.58
C SER A 133 -4.76 -5.62 -5.81
N VAL A 134 -4.88 -6.05 -7.07
CA VAL A 134 -5.45 -7.36 -7.43
C VAL A 134 -4.70 -8.51 -6.75
N ILE A 135 -3.35 -8.51 -6.82
CA ILE A 135 -2.52 -9.52 -6.16
C ILE A 135 -2.75 -9.52 -4.65
N ASN A 136 -2.75 -8.34 -4.03
CA ASN A 136 -2.97 -8.21 -2.60
C ASN A 136 -4.37 -8.73 -2.23
N SER A 137 -5.43 -8.21 -2.83
CA SER A 137 -6.81 -8.57 -2.47
C SER A 137 -7.10 -10.05 -2.67
N ILE A 138 -6.69 -10.65 -3.80
CA ILE A 138 -6.87 -12.10 -4.02
C ILE A 138 -6.15 -12.89 -2.92
N GLY A 139 -4.88 -12.57 -2.64
CA GLY A 139 -4.12 -13.31 -1.64
C GLY A 139 -4.67 -13.09 -0.22
N GLN A 140 -5.11 -11.88 0.13
CA GLN A 140 -5.76 -11.61 1.43
C GLN A 140 -7.05 -12.41 1.55
N THR A 141 -7.89 -12.47 0.52
CA THR A 141 -9.10 -13.29 0.57
C THR A 141 -8.78 -14.77 0.79
N PHE A 142 -7.74 -15.33 0.17
CA PHE A 142 -7.34 -16.70 0.44
C PHE A 142 -6.83 -16.92 1.87
N ILE A 143 -6.00 -16.00 2.38
CA ILE A 143 -5.47 -16.05 3.76
C ILE A 143 -6.60 -15.98 4.79
N TYR A 144 -7.62 -15.15 4.51
CA TYR A 144 -8.77 -14.94 5.38
C TYR A 144 -10.04 -15.67 4.91
N ALA A 145 -9.94 -16.70 4.07
CA ALA A 145 -11.09 -17.38 3.46
C ALA A 145 -12.02 -18.06 4.48
N GLY A 146 -11.53 -18.35 5.70
CA GLY A 146 -12.35 -18.84 6.80
C GLY A 146 -13.16 -17.76 7.53
N LEU A 147 -12.91 -16.49 7.22
CA LEU A 147 -13.53 -15.31 7.84
C LEU A 147 -14.34 -14.47 6.84
N ILE A 148 -13.96 -14.48 5.55
CA ILE A 148 -14.62 -13.75 4.47
C ILE A 148 -15.35 -14.76 3.56
N GLY A 149 -16.65 -14.63 3.41
CA GLY A 149 -17.44 -15.44 2.48
C GLY A 149 -16.97 -15.25 1.04
N LEU A 150 -16.77 -16.34 0.30
CA LEU A 150 -16.37 -16.29 -1.13
C LEU A 150 -17.44 -15.65 -2.03
N GLU A 151 -18.66 -15.49 -1.53
CA GLU A 151 -19.79 -14.84 -2.21
C GLU A 151 -19.58 -13.33 -2.38
N ASP A 152 -18.84 -12.68 -1.47
CA ASP A 152 -18.59 -11.22 -1.51
C ASP A 152 -17.29 -10.83 -2.22
N LEU A 153 -16.57 -11.81 -2.80
CA LEU A 153 -15.25 -11.62 -3.42
C LEU A 153 -15.24 -10.49 -4.46
N GLY A 154 -16.30 -10.41 -5.28
CA GLY A 154 -16.40 -9.40 -6.34
C GLY A 154 -16.48 -7.98 -5.78
N GLU A 155 -17.29 -7.77 -4.74
CA GLU A 155 -17.45 -6.48 -4.10
C GLU A 155 -16.16 -6.05 -3.38
N VAL A 156 -15.55 -6.97 -2.62
CA VAL A 156 -14.28 -6.75 -1.94
C VAL A 156 -13.20 -6.31 -2.94
N LEU A 157 -13.04 -7.03 -4.06
CA LEU A 157 -12.06 -6.68 -5.08
C LEU A 157 -12.26 -5.27 -5.65
N ILE A 158 -13.52 -4.86 -5.89
CA ILE A 158 -13.83 -3.53 -6.44
C ILE A 158 -13.50 -2.45 -5.42
N VAL A 159 -13.92 -2.59 -4.16
CA VAL A 159 -13.70 -1.56 -3.13
C VAL A 159 -12.20 -1.42 -2.84
N TYR A 160 -11.47 -2.53 -2.72
CA TYR A 160 -10.01 -2.50 -2.58
C TYR A 160 -9.33 -1.84 -3.78
N ALA A 161 -9.72 -2.19 -5.01
CA ALA A 161 -9.14 -1.60 -6.21
C ALA A 161 -9.34 -0.10 -6.27
N ILE A 162 -10.54 0.40 -5.93
CA ILE A 162 -10.82 1.84 -5.86
C ILE A 162 -9.94 2.49 -4.78
N GLY A 163 -9.92 1.92 -3.58
CA GLY A 163 -9.14 2.41 -2.43
C GLY A 163 -7.65 2.55 -2.73
N ASP A 164 -7.10 1.51 -3.33
CA ASP A 164 -5.70 1.39 -3.70
C ASP A 164 -5.32 2.34 -4.84
N LEU A 165 -6.20 2.50 -5.85
CA LEU A 165 -5.98 3.46 -6.93
C LEU A 165 -5.91 4.89 -6.41
N PHE A 166 -6.82 5.29 -5.51
CA PHE A 166 -6.75 6.59 -4.86
C PHE A 166 -5.48 6.73 -4.01
N GLY A 167 -5.10 5.69 -3.27
CA GLY A 167 -3.86 5.65 -2.51
C GLY A 167 -2.62 5.91 -3.37
N VAL A 168 -2.53 5.26 -4.54
CA VAL A 168 -1.41 5.44 -5.49
C VAL A 168 -1.43 6.84 -6.11
N ILE A 169 -2.59 7.33 -6.54
CA ILE A 169 -2.73 8.67 -7.12
C ILE A 169 -2.31 9.74 -6.10
N LEU A 170 -2.83 9.68 -4.89
CA LEU A 170 -2.50 10.65 -3.83
C LEU A 170 -1.04 10.53 -3.41
N GLY A 171 -0.49 9.31 -3.33
CA GLY A 171 0.93 9.10 -3.09
C GLY A 171 1.82 9.77 -4.15
N MET A 172 1.47 9.64 -5.43
CA MET A 172 2.19 10.30 -6.52
C MET A 172 2.10 11.83 -6.43
N VAL A 173 0.93 12.37 -6.09
CA VAL A 173 0.72 13.81 -5.90
C VAL A 173 1.57 14.32 -4.72
N ALA A 174 1.56 13.61 -3.58
CA ALA A 174 2.39 13.96 -2.43
C ALA A 174 3.89 13.96 -2.79
N LEU A 175 4.35 12.92 -3.50
CA LEU A 175 5.73 12.82 -3.96
C LEU A 175 6.11 13.99 -4.90
N MET A 176 5.19 14.42 -5.76
CA MET A 176 5.39 15.58 -6.64
C MET A 176 5.60 16.86 -5.83
N PHE A 177 4.79 17.11 -4.81
CA PHE A 177 4.95 18.27 -3.93
C PHE A 177 6.26 18.21 -3.14
N VAL A 178 6.62 17.05 -2.61
CA VAL A 178 7.90 16.84 -1.92
C VAL A 178 9.07 17.17 -2.85
N PHE A 179 9.11 16.61 -4.06
CA PHE A 179 10.18 16.90 -5.01
C PHE A 179 10.22 18.36 -5.46
N ARG A 180 9.05 19.00 -5.59
CA ARG A 180 8.97 20.42 -5.89
C ARG A 180 9.60 21.26 -4.77
N TRP A 181 9.29 20.96 -3.50
CA TRP A 181 9.87 21.66 -2.36
C TRP A 181 11.36 21.39 -2.21
N VAL A 182 11.82 20.14 -2.30
CA VAL A 182 13.26 19.83 -2.25
C VAL A 182 14.01 20.59 -3.32
N ARG A 183 13.47 20.65 -4.56
CA ARG A 183 14.11 21.42 -5.64
C ARG A 183 14.21 22.90 -5.31
N LEU A 184 13.15 23.50 -4.77
CA LEU A 184 13.12 24.91 -4.38
C LEU A 184 14.15 25.24 -3.29
N PHE A 185 14.27 24.40 -2.26
CA PHE A 185 15.24 24.62 -1.18
C PHE A 185 16.67 24.24 -1.55
N SER A 186 16.88 23.35 -2.52
CA SER A 186 18.21 23.03 -3.07
C SER A 186 18.76 24.07 -4.05
N SER A 187 17.92 25.02 -4.49
CA SER A 187 18.30 26.13 -5.36
C SER A 187 18.60 27.44 -4.61
N THR A 188 18.66 27.38 -3.28
CA THR A 188 19.11 28.44 -2.36
C THR A 188 20.37 27.99 -1.65
#